data_AF-A0A7K2D6M0-F1
#
_entry.id   AF-A0A7K2D6M0-F1
#
_cell.length_a   1.000
_cell.length_b   1.000
_cell.length_c   1.000
_cell.angle_alpha   90.00
_cell.angle_beta   90.00
_cell.angle_gamma   90.00
#
_symmetry.space_group_name_H-M   'P 1'
#
loop_
_entity.id
_entity.type
_entity.pdbx_description
1 polymer ?
#
loop_
_entity_poly.entity_id
_entity_poly.type
_entity_poly.pdbx_seq_one_letter_code
_entity_poly.pdbx_strand_id
1 'polypeptide(L)'
;MSDTPAPNSTPTAAGEAAQIIDRGYRSYDGPRTGLPGSIRSVVRYSVRHTLGLGRAARHKILPWLAVVIALVPAVVFVGLAVVLDIDMIEDEILPDYHEYYGFITTALFFYCAIIVPDILVADRRNGMLQLYLSTPLQRWSYLASKALAVAAALAVLTMGPVLFLLIARTIEGSGPGGLIEWIKIFVRIIAAGAAISAAFTMASLAAASLTDRRLFATIGVVVLLWGSGFATLALVEAADMSAQVYAFDLGGIADELKNRIYGVEGLDPFRAPESPEEDAFQPGAGREQLSTMFVVAANFAWVALGSAVVWWRYRRLALSR
;
A
#
# COMPACT_ATOMS: atom_id res chain seq x y z
N MET A 1 -67.30 -58.04 -5.37
CA MET A 1 -66.12 -57.49 -4.67
C MET A 1 -65.07 -57.28 -5.74
N SER A 2 -65.00 -56.08 -6.30
CA SER A 2 -64.19 -55.72 -7.46
C SER A 2 -62.97 -54.94 -6.99
N ASP A 3 -61.80 -55.55 -7.07
CA ASP A 3 -60.52 -54.91 -6.78
C ASP A 3 -60.26 -53.78 -7.77
N THR A 4 -60.07 -52.57 -7.24
CA THR A 4 -59.66 -51.39 -7.99
C THR A 4 -58.14 -51.36 -8.01
N PRO A 5 -57.45 -51.28 -9.17
CA PRO A 5 -56.01 -51.20 -9.18
C PRO A 5 -55.56 -49.82 -8.67
N ALA A 6 -54.51 -49.82 -7.85
CA ALA A 6 -53.91 -48.61 -7.30
C ALA A 6 -53.44 -47.66 -8.43
N PRO A 7 -53.51 -46.33 -8.25
CA PRO A 7 -53.03 -45.39 -9.25
C PRO A 7 -51.51 -45.51 -9.40
N ASN A 8 -51.06 -45.67 -10.64
CA ASN A 8 -49.64 -45.59 -11.00
C ASN A 8 -49.11 -44.20 -10.63
N SER A 9 -48.26 -44.13 -9.61
CA SER A 9 -47.45 -42.94 -9.36
C SER A 9 -46.35 -42.87 -10.42
N THR A 10 -46.62 -42.19 -11.53
CA THR A 10 -45.57 -41.68 -12.42
C THR A 10 -44.66 -40.76 -11.60
N PRO A 11 -43.34 -41.02 -11.51
CA PRO A 11 -42.44 -40.05 -10.93
C PRO A 11 -42.42 -38.83 -11.85
N THR A 12 -42.85 -37.67 -11.34
CA THR A 12 -42.72 -36.38 -12.01
C THR A 12 -41.23 -36.05 -12.14
N ALA A 13 -40.64 -36.48 -13.24
CA ALA A 13 -39.31 -36.09 -13.66
C ALA A 13 -39.38 -34.67 -14.25
N ALA A 14 -39.01 -33.67 -13.46
CA ALA A 14 -38.28 -32.47 -13.90
C ALA A 14 -37.93 -31.57 -12.68
N GLY A 15 -37.38 -32.17 -11.63
CA GLY A 15 -36.55 -31.43 -10.69
C GLY A 15 -35.15 -31.36 -11.31
N GLU A 16 -34.65 -30.15 -11.54
CA GLU A 16 -33.32 -29.82 -12.07
C GLU A 16 -32.30 -30.93 -11.76
N ALA A 17 -31.93 -31.70 -12.79
CA ALA A 17 -31.09 -32.89 -12.61
C ALA A 17 -29.79 -32.48 -11.93
N ALA A 18 -29.49 -33.10 -10.77
CA ALA A 18 -28.23 -32.89 -10.07
C ALA A 18 -27.07 -33.20 -11.03
N GLN A 19 -26.43 -32.15 -11.56
CA GLN A 19 -25.34 -32.28 -12.52
C GLN A 19 -24.05 -32.54 -11.74
N ILE A 20 -23.57 -33.78 -11.77
CA ILE A 20 -22.24 -34.11 -11.25
C ILE A 20 -21.23 -33.55 -12.25
N ILE A 21 -20.68 -32.38 -11.93
CA ILE A 21 -19.57 -31.79 -12.69
C ILE A 21 -18.29 -32.42 -12.15
N ASP A 22 -17.80 -33.46 -12.83
CA ASP A 22 -16.47 -33.99 -12.57
C ASP A 22 -15.42 -32.97 -13.01
N ARG A 23 -15.02 -32.11 -12.07
CA ARG A 23 -13.81 -31.31 -12.21
C ARG A 23 -12.65 -32.23 -11.90
N GLY A 24 -12.17 -32.97 -12.90
CA GLY A 24 -11.06 -33.90 -12.78
C GLY A 24 -9.95 -33.32 -11.89
N TYR A 25 -9.79 -33.91 -10.71
CA TYR A 25 -8.75 -33.50 -9.78
C TYR A 25 -7.41 -34.00 -10.33
N ARG A 26 -6.50 -33.08 -10.63
CA ARG A 26 -5.13 -33.46 -10.98
C ARG A 26 -4.43 -33.93 -9.70
N SER A 27 -3.97 -35.19 -9.69
CA SER A 27 -3.11 -35.66 -8.60
C SER A 27 -1.89 -34.76 -8.49
N TYR A 28 -1.55 -34.38 -7.26
CA TYR A 28 -0.34 -33.62 -6.97
C TYR A 28 0.64 -34.55 -6.25
N ASP A 29 1.63 -35.03 -6.99
CA ASP A 29 2.67 -35.94 -6.50
C ASP A 29 3.93 -35.20 -6.03
N GLY A 30 3.88 -33.86 -5.97
CA GLY A 30 5.00 -33.03 -5.55
C GLY A 30 5.21 -33.00 -4.02
N PRO A 31 6.37 -32.52 -3.55
CA PRO A 31 6.66 -32.43 -2.12
C PRO A 31 5.69 -31.50 -1.40
N ARG A 32 5.19 -31.91 -0.22
CA ARG A 32 4.35 -31.06 0.63
C ARG A 32 5.20 -29.93 1.23
N THR A 33 4.89 -28.69 0.89
CA THR A 33 5.70 -27.50 1.24
C THR A 33 5.33 -26.86 2.59
N GLY A 34 4.35 -27.42 3.31
CA GLY A 34 3.95 -27.00 4.65
C GLY A 34 3.48 -25.54 4.75
N LEU A 35 3.68 -24.93 5.93
CA LEU A 35 3.31 -23.55 6.21
C LEU A 35 4.07 -22.52 5.33
N PRO A 36 5.41 -22.61 5.17
CA PRO A 36 6.15 -21.64 4.35
C PRO A 36 5.70 -21.65 2.87
N GLY A 37 5.41 -22.83 2.32
CA GLY A 37 4.88 -22.97 0.98
C GLY A 37 3.48 -22.37 0.81
N SER A 38 2.64 -22.52 1.83
CA SER A 38 1.29 -21.93 1.85
C SER A 38 1.36 -20.40 1.91
N ILE A 39 2.20 -19.83 2.78
CA ILE A 39 2.47 -18.39 2.88
C ILE A 39 2.96 -17.85 1.53
N ARG A 40 4.00 -18.46 0.95
CA ARG A 40 4.56 -18.05 -0.34
C ARG A 40 3.50 -18.05 -1.46
N SER A 41 2.61 -19.03 -1.45
CA SER A 41 1.53 -19.14 -2.44
C SER A 41 0.51 -18.02 -2.30
N VAL A 42 0.09 -17.70 -1.07
CA VAL A 42 -0.84 -16.58 -0.78
C VAL A 42 -0.20 -15.24 -1.14
N VAL A 43 1.07 -15.03 -0.78
CA VAL A 43 1.82 -13.82 -1.13
C VAL A 43 1.87 -13.67 -2.65
N ARG A 44 2.36 -14.68 -3.37
CA ARG A 44 2.51 -14.64 -4.84
C ARG A 44 1.17 -14.38 -5.54
N TYR A 45 0.11 -15.05 -5.09
CA TYR A 45 -1.23 -14.84 -5.64
C TYR A 45 -1.73 -13.43 -5.36
N SER A 46 -1.55 -12.94 -4.14
CA SER A 46 -2.03 -11.61 -3.73
C SER A 46 -1.26 -10.49 -4.44
N VAL A 47 0.05 -10.61 -4.64
CA VAL A 47 0.83 -9.66 -5.47
C VAL A 47 0.34 -9.67 -6.92
N ARG A 48 0.07 -10.84 -7.49
CA ARG A 48 -0.51 -10.92 -8.85
C ARG A 48 -1.90 -10.29 -8.90
N HIS A 49 -2.71 -10.46 -7.87
CA HIS A 49 -4.03 -9.85 -7.75
C HIS A 49 -3.94 -8.34 -7.70
N THR A 50 -3.04 -7.76 -6.88
CA THR A 50 -2.87 -6.30 -6.78
C THR A 50 -2.43 -5.69 -8.11
N LEU A 51 -1.67 -6.42 -8.94
CA LEU A 51 -1.22 -6.00 -10.27
C LEU A 51 -2.20 -6.35 -11.41
N GLY A 52 -3.32 -7.02 -11.12
CA GLY A 52 -4.27 -7.48 -12.14
C GLY A 52 -3.73 -8.58 -13.07
N LEU A 53 -2.66 -9.28 -12.69
CA LEU A 53 -2.04 -10.35 -13.48
C LEU A 53 -2.92 -11.61 -13.47
N GLY A 54 -3.01 -12.29 -14.62
CA GLY A 54 -3.86 -13.48 -14.79
C GLY A 54 -5.35 -13.18 -15.00
N ARG A 55 -5.72 -11.92 -15.23
CA ARG A 55 -7.10 -11.48 -15.54
C ARG A 55 -7.16 -10.70 -16.85
N ALA A 56 -8.39 -10.51 -17.34
CA ALA A 56 -8.67 -9.67 -18.51
C ALA A 56 -8.10 -8.26 -18.36
N ALA A 57 -7.69 -7.64 -19.46
CA ALA A 57 -6.94 -6.38 -19.51
C ALA A 57 -7.57 -5.25 -18.68
N ARG A 58 -8.91 -5.20 -18.59
CA ARG A 58 -9.64 -4.22 -17.77
C ARG A 58 -9.21 -4.17 -16.29
N HIS A 59 -8.72 -5.27 -15.72
CA HIS A 59 -8.27 -5.31 -14.32
C HIS A 59 -6.83 -4.82 -14.13
N LYS A 60 -6.09 -4.61 -15.22
CA LYS A 60 -4.73 -4.09 -15.20
C LYS A 60 -4.71 -2.56 -15.24
N ILE A 61 -5.77 -1.92 -15.72
CA ILE A 61 -5.82 -0.47 -15.93
C ILE A 61 -5.54 0.28 -14.62
N LEU A 62 -6.25 -0.03 -13.54
CA LEU A 62 -6.12 0.72 -12.28
C LEU A 62 -4.74 0.55 -11.62
N PRO A 63 -4.19 -0.66 -11.44
CA PRO A 63 -2.85 -0.81 -10.85
C PRO A 63 -1.74 -0.18 -11.69
N TRP A 64 -1.80 -0.33 -13.01
CA TRP A 64 -0.78 0.23 -13.90
C TRP A 64 -0.91 1.75 -14.05
N LEU A 65 -2.13 2.31 -13.94
CA LEU A 65 -2.31 3.76 -13.88
C LEU A 65 -1.57 4.37 -12.69
N ALA A 66 -1.63 3.75 -11.51
CA ALA A 66 -0.87 4.22 -10.35
C ALA A 66 0.65 4.18 -10.61
N VAL A 67 1.15 3.10 -11.21
CA VAL A 67 2.57 2.98 -11.59
C VAL A 67 2.96 4.08 -12.59
N VAL A 68 2.11 4.35 -13.58
CA VAL A 68 2.34 5.40 -14.58
C VAL A 68 2.37 6.78 -13.92
N ILE A 69 1.39 7.10 -13.05
CA ILE A 69 1.37 8.37 -12.31
C ILE A 69 2.64 8.55 -11.49
N ALA A 70 3.14 7.49 -10.86
CA ALA A 70 4.35 7.54 -10.04
C ALA A 70 5.65 7.60 -10.84
N LEU A 71 5.71 6.99 -12.04
CA LEU A 71 6.94 6.82 -12.82
C LEU A 71 7.13 7.86 -13.93
N VAL A 72 6.04 8.33 -14.54
CA VAL A 72 6.12 9.27 -15.67
C VAL A 72 6.86 10.55 -15.31
N PRO A 73 6.62 11.22 -14.16
CA PRO A 73 7.37 12.42 -13.81
C PRO A 73 8.88 12.17 -13.77
N ALA A 74 9.35 11.04 -13.22
CA ALA A 74 10.77 10.70 -13.16
C ALA A 74 11.37 10.54 -14.56
N VAL A 75 10.65 9.87 -15.46
CA VAL A 75 11.09 9.73 -16.86
C VAL A 75 11.17 11.09 -17.55
N VAL A 76 10.21 11.98 -17.28
CA VAL A 76 10.21 13.34 -17.83
C VAL A 76 11.37 14.17 -17.28
N PHE A 77 11.63 14.14 -15.97
CA PHE A 77 12.75 14.88 -15.37
C PHE A 77 14.10 14.42 -15.91
N VAL A 78 14.32 13.10 -16.00
CA VAL A 78 15.55 12.55 -16.61
C VAL A 78 15.65 12.94 -18.08
N GLY A 79 14.55 12.84 -18.83
CA GLY A 79 14.55 13.24 -20.25
C GLY A 79 14.86 14.72 -20.44
N LEU A 80 14.37 15.58 -19.54
CA LEU A 80 14.65 17.01 -19.56
C LEU A 80 16.11 17.32 -19.23
N ALA A 81 16.66 16.66 -18.21
CA ALA A 81 18.06 16.80 -17.81
C ALA A 81 19.01 16.47 -18.98
N VAL A 82 18.74 15.37 -19.71
CA VAL A 82 19.53 14.95 -20.86
C VAL A 82 19.43 15.93 -22.04
N VAL A 83 18.27 16.57 -22.25
CA VAL A 83 18.03 17.45 -23.40
C VAL A 83 18.55 18.86 -23.19
N LEU A 84 18.48 19.39 -21.97
CA LEU A 84 18.76 20.80 -21.70
C LEU A 84 20.23 21.14 -21.43
N ASP A 85 21.11 20.14 -21.29
CA ASP A 85 22.54 20.27 -20.96
C ASP A 85 22.77 21.03 -19.64
N ILE A 86 23.26 20.30 -18.64
CA ILE A 86 22.99 20.50 -17.20
C ILE A 86 23.68 21.75 -16.60
N ASP A 87 24.62 22.36 -17.32
CA ASP A 87 25.49 23.43 -16.81
C ASP A 87 24.78 24.76 -16.44
N MET A 88 23.50 24.93 -16.77
CA MET A 88 22.76 26.19 -16.55
C MET A 88 21.63 26.09 -15.51
N ILE A 89 21.28 24.90 -15.01
CA ILE A 89 19.99 24.67 -14.31
C ILE A 89 20.03 23.50 -13.30
N GLU A 90 21.14 23.31 -12.60
CA GLU A 90 21.30 22.15 -11.72
C GLU A 90 20.42 22.24 -10.45
N ASP A 91 20.11 23.45 -9.98
CA ASP A 91 19.45 23.66 -8.67
C ASP A 91 17.96 24.09 -8.74
N GLU A 92 17.42 24.49 -9.91
CA GLU A 92 16.11 25.15 -9.95
C GLU A 92 14.97 24.37 -10.66
N ILE A 93 15.28 23.33 -11.45
CA ILE A 93 14.25 22.59 -12.22
C ILE A 93 14.12 21.12 -11.82
N LEU A 94 15.19 20.48 -11.34
CA LEU A 94 15.20 19.05 -11.08
C LEU A 94 14.98 18.75 -9.58
N PRO A 95 13.89 18.04 -9.20
CA PRO A 95 13.63 17.77 -7.79
C PRO A 95 14.68 16.84 -7.19
N ASP A 96 15.02 17.02 -5.92
CA ASP A 96 15.88 16.07 -5.21
C ASP A 96 15.14 14.74 -4.94
N TYR A 97 15.88 13.69 -4.55
CA TYR A 97 15.35 12.35 -4.33
C TYR A 97 14.21 12.31 -3.29
N HIS A 98 14.28 13.15 -2.25
CA HIS A 98 13.25 13.21 -1.21
C HIS A 98 11.98 13.95 -1.69
N GLU A 99 12.14 14.98 -2.52
CA GLU A 99 11.05 15.77 -3.08
C GLU A 99 10.23 14.94 -4.07
N TYR A 100 10.89 14.01 -4.75
CA TYR A 100 10.21 13.14 -5.71
C TYR A 100 9.07 12.31 -5.08
N TYR A 101 9.13 12.04 -3.77
CA TYR A 101 8.04 11.36 -3.06
C TYR A 101 6.73 12.13 -3.12
N GLY A 102 6.75 13.47 -3.25
CA GLY A 102 5.55 14.28 -3.46
C GLY A 102 4.76 13.86 -4.70
N PHE A 103 5.45 13.55 -5.81
CA PHE A 103 4.82 13.04 -7.04
C PHE A 103 4.26 11.63 -6.85
N ILE A 104 4.91 10.82 -6.01
CA ILE A 104 4.48 9.43 -5.71
C ILE A 104 3.23 9.43 -4.82
N THR A 105 3.08 10.39 -3.90
CA THR A 105 1.99 10.45 -2.91
C THR A 105 0.60 10.29 -3.55
N THR A 106 0.35 10.98 -4.67
CA THR A 106 -0.94 10.88 -5.38
C THR A 106 -1.21 9.44 -5.86
N ALA A 107 -0.22 8.80 -6.48
CA ALA A 107 -0.31 7.41 -6.93
C ALA A 107 -0.47 6.44 -5.75
N LEU A 108 0.25 6.69 -4.65
CA LEU A 108 0.21 5.89 -3.44
C LEU A 108 -1.19 5.93 -2.82
N PHE A 109 -1.78 7.12 -2.66
CA PHE A 109 -3.11 7.30 -2.09
C PHE A 109 -4.17 6.63 -2.95
N PHE A 110 -4.09 6.80 -4.27
CA PHE A 110 -4.95 6.13 -5.23
C PHE A 110 -4.86 4.59 -5.11
N TYR A 111 -3.64 4.05 -5.07
CA TYR A 111 -3.41 2.61 -4.98
C TYR A 111 -3.98 2.04 -3.68
N CYS A 112 -3.68 2.70 -2.56
CA CYS A 112 -4.18 2.33 -1.24
C CYS A 112 -5.69 2.41 -1.13
N ALA A 113 -6.35 3.39 -1.78
CA ALA A 113 -7.80 3.55 -1.72
C ALA A 113 -8.56 2.52 -2.59
N ILE A 114 -8.04 2.19 -3.77
CA ILE A 114 -8.83 1.46 -4.78
C ILE A 114 -8.47 -0.02 -4.86
N ILE A 115 -7.19 -0.36 -4.70
CA ILE A 115 -6.65 -1.69 -4.98
C ILE A 115 -6.52 -2.50 -3.69
N VAL A 116 -5.93 -1.91 -2.65
CA VAL A 116 -5.68 -2.60 -1.38
C VAL A 116 -6.95 -3.12 -0.70
N PRO A 117 -8.08 -2.39 -0.65
CA PRO A 117 -9.28 -2.87 0.02
C PRO A 117 -9.84 -4.16 -0.58
N ASP A 118 -9.68 -4.33 -1.88
CA ASP A 118 -10.16 -5.51 -2.60
C ASP A 118 -9.48 -6.79 -2.11
N ILE A 119 -8.23 -6.71 -1.61
CA ILE A 119 -7.43 -7.85 -1.15
C ILE A 119 -8.03 -8.59 0.04
N LEU A 120 -8.64 -7.87 0.99
CA LEU A 120 -9.30 -8.45 2.16
C LEU A 120 -10.80 -8.61 1.98
N VAL A 121 -11.43 -7.67 1.25
CA VAL A 121 -12.88 -7.69 1.04
C VAL A 121 -13.28 -8.83 0.11
N ALA A 122 -12.56 -9.06 -0.99
CA ALA A 122 -12.90 -10.12 -1.93
C ALA A 122 -12.82 -11.51 -1.27
N ASP A 123 -11.82 -11.74 -0.42
CA ASP A 123 -11.63 -13.02 0.26
C ASP A 123 -12.77 -13.36 1.22
N ARG A 124 -13.30 -12.35 1.93
CA ARG A 124 -14.45 -12.52 2.82
C ARG A 124 -15.75 -12.67 2.05
N ARG A 125 -15.98 -11.81 1.06
CA ARG A 125 -17.20 -11.79 0.25
C ARG A 125 -17.39 -13.09 -0.53
N ASN A 126 -16.31 -13.68 -1.03
CA ASN A 126 -16.36 -14.90 -1.84
C ASN A 126 -16.18 -16.19 -1.00
N GLY A 127 -16.11 -16.10 0.33
CA GLY A 127 -15.87 -17.26 1.19
C GLY A 127 -14.46 -17.88 1.11
N MET A 128 -13.55 -17.28 0.32
CA MET A 128 -12.18 -17.78 0.13
C MET A 128 -11.37 -17.81 1.42
N LEU A 129 -11.69 -16.96 2.40
CA LEU A 129 -11.04 -16.99 3.71
C LEU A 129 -11.16 -18.37 4.39
N GLN A 130 -12.32 -19.02 4.30
CA GLN A 130 -12.52 -20.36 4.88
C GLN A 130 -11.65 -21.40 4.17
N LEU A 131 -11.55 -21.30 2.84
CA LEU A 131 -10.71 -22.19 2.03
C LEU A 131 -9.21 -21.99 2.30
N TYR A 132 -8.77 -20.75 2.58
CA TYR A 132 -7.39 -20.53 3.01
C TYR A 132 -7.11 -21.17 4.37
N LEU A 133 -8.05 -21.06 5.32
CA LEU A 133 -7.91 -21.59 6.68
C LEU A 133 -8.14 -23.10 6.79
N SER A 134 -8.61 -23.77 5.73
CA SER A 134 -8.63 -25.24 5.65
C SER A 134 -7.27 -25.84 5.26
N THR A 135 -6.28 -24.99 4.92
CA THR A 135 -4.89 -25.38 4.68
C THR A 135 -4.06 -25.22 5.98
N PRO A 136 -2.73 -25.47 5.98
CA PRO A 136 -1.87 -25.24 7.15
C PRO A 136 -1.78 -23.78 7.65
N LEU A 137 -2.53 -22.84 7.06
CA LEU A 137 -2.54 -21.43 7.42
C LEU A 137 -3.37 -21.17 8.67
N GLN A 138 -2.84 -20.33 9.55
CA GLN A 138 -3.55 -19.73 10.65
C GLN A 138 -3.99 -18.31 10.27
N ARG A 139 -4.90 -17.71 11.04
CA ARG A 139 -5.38 -16.33 10.78
C ARG A 139 -4.23 -15.32 10.72
N TRP A 140 -3.25 -15.44 11.61
CA TRP A 140 -2.06 -14.58 11.63
C TRP A 140 -1.23 -14.76 10.37
N SER A 141 -0.89 -16.00 9.99
CA SER A 141 -0.04 -16.23 8.82
C SER A 141 -0.74 -15.86 7.50
N TYR A 142 -2.06 -16.02 7.43
CA TYR A 142 -2.87 -15.48 6.33
C TYR A 142 -2.76 -13.95 6.26
N LEU A 143 -3.01 -13.24 7.36
CA LEU A 143 -2.95 -11.78 7.40
C LEU A 143 -1.55 -11.24 7.10
N ALA A 144 -0.52 -11.86 7.67
CA ALA A 144 0.87 -11.52 7.38
C ALA A 144 1.20 -11.73 5.90
N SER A 145 0.66 -12.79 5.26
CA SER A 145 0.82 -13.02 3.82
C SER A 145 0.17 -11.92 2.99
N LYS A 146 -1.02 -11.46 3.37
CA LYS A 146 -1.72 -10.36 2.69
C LYS A 146 -1.00 -9.02 2.89
N ALA A 147 -0.56 -8.74 4.11
CA ALA A 147 0.24 -7.56 4.43
C ALA A 147 1.55 -7.54 3.64
N LEU A 148 2.29 -8.65 3.60
CA LEU A 148 3.54 -8.73 2.85
C LEU A 148 3.34 -8.54 1.35
N ALA A 149 2.25 -9.08 0.78
CA ALA A 149 1.93 -8.88 -0.63
C ALA A 149 1.63 -7.41 -0.97
N VAL A 150 0.85 -6.73 -0.12
CA VAL A 150 0.54 -5.31 -0.31
C VAL A 150 1.77 -4.45 -0.06
N ALA A 151 2.52 -4.70 1.01
CA ALA A 151 3.75 -3.99 1.33
C ALA A 151 4.79 -4.13 0.20
N ALA A 152 4.95 -5.31 -0.39
CA ALA A 152 5.84 -5.50 -1.53
C ALA A 152 5.39 -4.69 -2.76
N ALA A 153 4.09 -4.67 -3.06
CA ALA A 153 3.58 -3.88 -4.19
C ALA A 153 3.73 -2.38 -3.97
N LEU A 154 3.45 -1.89 -2.75
CA LEU A 154 3.66 -0.49 -2.38
C LEU A 154 5.14 -0.13 -2.35
N ALA A 155 6.01 -1.00 -1.84
CA ALA A 155 7.46 -0.78 -1.83
C ALA A 155 8.00 -0.61 -3.25
N VAL A 156 7.56 -1.42 -4.22
CA VAL A 156 7.92 -1.24 -5.63
C VAL A 156 7.38 0.09 -6.18
N LEU A 157 6.15 0.46 -5.84
CA LEU A 157 5.55 1.73 -6.28
C LEU A 157 6.28 2.95 -5.70
N THR A 158 6.74 2.88 -4.45
CA THR A 158 7.43 3.99 -3.77
C THR A 158 8.91 4.05 -4.05
N MET A 159 9.60 2.90 -4.08
CA MET A 159 11.04 2.85 -4.31
C MET A 159 11.38 2.86 -5.80
N GLY A 160 10.53 2.28 -6.65
CA GLY A 160 10.82 2.07 -8.07
C GLY A 160 11.17 3.36 -8.81
N PRO A 161 10.32 4.40 -8.77
CA PRO A 161 10.63 5.67 -9.44
C PRO A 161 11.89 6.37 -8.92
N VAL A 162 12.12 6.35 -7.60
CA VAL A 162 13.29 7.02 -6.99
C VAL A 162 14.58 6.24 -7.26
N LEU A 163 14.53 4.90 -7.25
CA LEU A 163 15.64 4.06 -7.69
C LEU A 163 15.95 4.27 -9.18
N PHE A 164 14.92 4.43 -10.01
CA PHE A 164 15.09 4.79 -11.41
C PHE A 164 15.81 6.13 -11.54
N LEU A 165 15.41 7.17 -10.79
CA LEU A 165 16.09 8.45 -10.77
C LEU A 165 17.56 8.33 -10.34
N LEU A 166 17.84 7.58 -9.26
CA LEU A 166 19.21 7.36 -8.79
C LEU A 166 20.08 6.75 -9.87
N ILE A 167 19.58 5.71 -10.55
CA ILE A 167 20.32 5.03 -11.61
C ILE A 167 20.48 5.96 -12.82
N ALA A 168 19.41 6.65 -13.24
CA ALA A 168 19.42 7.52 -14.41
C ALA A 168 20.39 8.68 -14.25
N ARG A 169 20.33 9.43 -13.14
CA ARG A 169 21.26 10.52 -12.83
C ARG A 169 22.70 10.03 -12.75
N THR A 170 22.91 8.84 -12.18
CA THR A 170 24.25 8.22 -12.13
C THR A 170 24.82 7.93 -13.54
N ILE A 171 23.98 7.48 -14.47
CA ILE A 171 24.39 7.22 -15.86
C ILE A 171 24.62 8.52 -16.63
N GLU A 172 23.81 9.53 -16.36
CA GLU A 172 23.89 10.86 -16.95
C GLU A 172 25.13 11.64 -16.48
N GLY A 173 25.64 11.37 -15.27
CA GLY A 173 26.77 12.07 -14.68
C GLY A 173 26.37 13.10 -13.60
N SER A 174 25.08 13.37 -13.45
CA SER A 174 24.44 14.22 -12.41
C SER A 174 24.13 13.46 -11.10
N GLY A 175 24.69 12.26 -10.95
CA GLY A 175 24.45 11.38 -9.81
C GLY A 175 25.26 11.76 -8.56
N PRO A 176 25.05 11.04 -7.45
CA PRO A 176 25.77 11.30 -6.20
C PRO A 176 27.30 11.20 -6.37
N GLY A 177 28.02 12.08 -5.68
CA GLY A 177 29.49 12.16 -5.71
C GLY A 177 30.18 10.91 -5.16
N GLY A 178 30.38 9.92 -6.03
CA GLY A 178 31.10 8.68 -5.70
C GLY A 178 30.25 7.60 -5.00
N LEU A 179 30.89 6.45 -4.77
CA LEU A 179 30.19 5.24 -4.29
C LEU A 179 29.58 5.37 -2.90
N ILE A 180 30.21 6.13 -2.00
CA ILE A 180 29.73 6.28 -0.62
C ILE A 180 28.42 7.05 -0.59
N GLU A 181 28.33 8.18 -1.30
CA GLU A 181 27.10 8.98 -1.39
C GLU A 181 26.00 8.23 -2.14
N TRP A 182 26.37 7.48 -3.18
CA TRP A 182 25.42 6.60 -3.87
C TRP A 182 24.79 5.56 -2.93
N ILE A 183 25.61 4.88 -2.12
CA ILE A 183 25.14 3.89 -1.14
C ILE A 183 24.28 4.57 -0.06
N LYS A 184 24.66 5.76 0.41
CA LYS A 184 23.87 6.53 1.40
C LYS A 184 22.47 6.83 0.85
N ILE A 185 22.37 7.35 -0.38
CA ILE A 185 21.07 7.65 -1.00
C ILE A 185 20.29 6.36 -1.24
N PHE A 186 20.93 5.30 -1.72
CA PHE A 186 20.28 4.00 -1.88
C PHE A 186 19.67 3.50 -0.56
N VAL A 187 20.41 3.54 0.55
CA VAL A 187 19.91 3.13 1.87
C VAL A 187 18.76 4.03 2.33
N ARG A 188 18.83 5.34 2.09
CA ARG A 188 17.74 6.29 2.40
C ARG A 188 16.47 5.97 1.60
N ILE A 189 16.59 5.64 0.32
CA ILE A 189 15.46 5.20 -0.53
C ILE A 189 14.81 3.94 0.04
N ILE A 190 15.61 2.94 0.40
CA ILE A 190 15.10 1.70 0.98
C ILE A 190 14.44 1.95 2.34
N ALA A 191 15.05 2.74 3.21
CA ALA A 191 14.52 3.04 4.54
C ALA A 191 13.20 3.83 4.47
N ALA A 192 13.18 4.93 3.71
CA ALA A 192 11.98 5.76 3.55
C ALA A 192 10.86 4.99 2.83
N GLY A 193 11.19 4.28 1.74
CA GLY A 193 10.23 3.45 1.03
C GLY A 193 9.66 2.33 1.91
N ALA A 194 10.47 1.71 2.77
CA ALA A 194 10.00 0.66 3.67
C ALA A 194 9.08 1.23 4.76
N ALA A 195 9.43 2.39 5.34
CA ALA A 195 8.62 3.05 6.35
C ALA A 195 7.24 3.46 5.79
N ILE A 196 7.23 4.15 4.65
CA ILE A 196 5.99 4.59 3.98
C ILE A 196 5.15 3.38 3.58
N SER A 197 5.72 2.41 2.87
CA SER A 197 4.97 1.22 2.42
C SER A 197 4.38 0.42 3.58
N ALA A 198 5.09 0.29 4.70
CA ALA A 198 4.58 -0.39 5.90
C ALA A 198 3.39 0.36 6.53
N ALA A 199 3.52 1.67 6.75
CA ALA A 199 2.48 2.50 7.35
C ALA A 199 1.19 2.49 6.51
N PHE A 200 1.32 2.73 5.20
CA PHE A 200 0.20 2.76 4.26
C PHE A 200 -0.45 1.39 4.06
N THR A 201 0.35 0.31 4.06
CA THR A 201 -0.17 -1.07 4.02
C THR A 201 -1.06 -1.33 5.22
N MET A 202 -0.57 -1.08 6.43
CA MET A 202 -1.29 -1.45 7.64
C MET A 202 -2.52 -0.57 7.86
N ALA A 203 -2.44 0.72 7.55
CA ALA A 203 -3.57 1.64 7.63
C ALA A 203 -4.68 1.26 6.63
N SER A 204 -4.32 1.00 5.37
CA SER A 204 -5.30 0.63 4.34
C SER A 204 -5.94 -0.74 4.63
N LEU A 205 -5.15 -1.73 5.05
CA LEU A 205 -5.68 -3.03 5.48
C LEU A 205 -6.56 -2.93 6.72
N ALA A 206 -6.23 -2.05 7.67
CA ALA A 206 -7.06 -1.80 8.85
C ALA A 206 -8.44 -1.28 8.46
N ALA A 207 -8.51 -0.21 7.67
CA ALA A 207 -9.78 0.31 7.16
C ALA A 207 -10.54 -0.75 6.35
N ALA A 208 -9.84 -1.50 5.48
CA ALA A 208 -10.46 -2.55 4.68
C ALA A 208 -11.04 -3.69 5.53
N SER A 209 -10.41 -4.04 6.66
CA SER A 209 -10.87 -5.11 7.54
C SER A 209 -12.23 -4.83 8.20
N LEU A 210 -12.58 -3.56 8.39
CA LEU A 210 -13.76 -3.15 9.15
C LEU A 210 -15.08 -3.38 8.42
N THR A 211 -15.08 -3.57 7.10
CA THR A 211 -16.30 -3.73 6.30
C THR A 211 -16.15 -4.84 5.26
N ASP A 212 -17.25 -5.49 4.91
CA ASP A 212 -17.31 -6.53 3.87
C ASP A 212 -17.73 -5.97 2.50
N ARG A 213 -18.02 -4.67 2.42
CA ARG A 213 -18.40 -4.00 1.17
C ARG A 213 -17.24 -3.18 0.63
N ARG A 214 -16.85 -3.47 -0.62
CA ARG A 214 -15.70 -2.84 -1.28
C ARG A 214 -15.79 -1.31 -1.30
N LEU A 215 -16.96 -0.77 -1.64
CA LEU A 215 -17.16 0.68 -1.72
C LEU A 215 -16.93 1.37 -0.36
N PHE A 216 -17.48 0.81 0.73
CA PHE A 216 -17.26 1.37 2.07
C PHE A 216 -15.82 1.23 2.54
N ALA A 217 -15.13 0.15 2.15
CA ALA A 217 -13.71 -0.02 2.47
C ALA A 217 -12.87 1.04 1.77
N THR A 218 -13.11 1.28 0.48
CA THR A 218 -12.45 2.35 -0.29
C THR A 218 -12.71 3.73 0.31
N ILE A 219 -13.97 4.06 0.62
CA ILE A 219 -14.30 5.35 1.27
C ILE A 219 -13.58 5.48 2.61
N GLY A 220 -13.57 4.42 3.43
CA GLY A 220 -12.87 4.41 4.71
C GLY A 220 -11.37 4.67 4.56
N VAL A 221 -10.71 4.10 3.54
CA VAL A 221 -9.30 4.40 3.26
C VAL A 221 -9.12 5.84 2.80
N VAL A 222 -9.97 6.35 1.91
CA VAL A 222 -9.89 7.74 1.45
C VAL A 222 -10.02 8.72 2.62
N VAL A 223 -11.01 8.52 3.49
CA VAL A 223 -11.21 9.33 4.69
C VAL A 223 -10.01 9.20 5.64
N LEU A 224 -9.44 8.01 5.80
CA LEU A 224 -8.26 7.82 6.64
C LEU A 224 -7.03 8.55 6.09
N LEU A 225 -6.80 8.53 4.77
CA LEU A 225 -5.62 9.14 4.16
C LEU A 225 -5.76 10.66 3.98
N TRP A 226 -6.83 11.11 3.32
CA TRP A 226 -7.05 12.53 3.05
C TRP A 226 -7.73 13.24 4.21
N GLY A 227 -8.74 12.60 4.79
CA GLY A 227 -9.54 13.20 5.87
C GLY A 227 -8.72 13.44 7.13
N SER A 228 -7.74 12.59 7.44
CA SER A 228 -6.83 12.83 8.58
C SER A 228 -5.93 14.04 8.36
N GLY A 229 -5.35 14.18 7.16
CA GLY A 229 -4.57 15.36 6.79
C GLY A 229 -5.39 16.64 6.90
N PHE A 230 -6.57 16.69 6.26
CA PHE A 230 -7.44 17.87 6.34
C PHE A 230 -7.92 18.18 7.76
N ALA A 231 -8.26 17.15 8.54
CA ALA A 231 -8.73 17.34 9.91
C ALA A 231 -7.62 17.89 10.81
N THR A 232 -6.42 17.31 10.76
CA THR A 232 -5.29 17.80 11.57
C THR A 232 -4.86 19.19 11.17
N LEU A 233 -4.86 19.50 9.87
CA LEU A 233 -4.60 20.85 9.36
C LEU A 233 -5.62 21.85 9.91
N ALA A 234 -6.92 21.55 9.84
CA ALA A 234 -7.95 22.43 10.38
C ALA A 234 -7.81 22.62 11.91
N LEU A 235 -7.46 21.55 12.64
CA LEU A 235 -7.28 21.62 14.09
C LEU A 235 -6.05 22.44 14.49
N VAL A 236 -4.91 22.25 13.83
CA VAL A 236 -3.67 22.93 14.18
C VAL A 236 -3.67 24.37 13.67
N GLU A 237 -3.99 24.59 12.40
CA GLU A 237 -3.82 25.90 11.77
C GLU A 237 -5.03 26.82 11.93
N ALA A 238 -6.25 26.27 11.82
CA ALA A 238 -7.46 27.08 11.93
C ALA A 238 -7.97 27.20 13.39
N ALA A 239 -7.68 26.21 14.24
CA ALA A 239 -8.10 26.19 15.64
C ALA A 239 -6.93 26.34 16.64
N ASP A 240 -5.72 26.64 16.16
CA ASP A 240 -4.52 26.93 16.96
C ASP A 240 -4.20 25.82 18.00
N MET A 241 -4.43 24.56 17.62
CA MET A 241 -4.07 23.42 18.48
C MET A 241 -2.58 23.08 18.38
N SER A 242 -2.08 22.32 19.36
CA SER A 242 -0.70 21.84 19.39
C SER A 242 -0.32 21.06 18.11
N ALA A 243 0.89 21.32 17.60
CA ALA A 243 1.47 20.60 16.46
C ALA A 243 1.53 19.07 16.66
N GLN A 244 1.50 18.58 17.91
CA GLN A 244 1.44 17.14 18.21
C GLN A 244 0.22 16.45 17.58
N VAL A 245 -0.86 17.20 17.29
CA VAL A 245 -2.04 16.69 16.59
C VAL A 245 -1.71 16.17 15.19
N TYR A 246 -0.64 16.66 14.54
CA TYR A 246 -0.17 16.12 13.27
C TYR A 246 0.28 14.65 13.33
N ALA A 247 0.47 14.07 14.52
CA ALA A 247 0.69 12.62 14.65
C ALA A 247 -0.47 11.78 14.07
N PHE A 248 -1.68 12.35 14.01
CA PHE A 248 -2.85 11.70 13.42
C PHE A 248 -2.95 11.87 11.89
N ASP A 249 -2.08 12.67 11.27
CA ASP A 249 -1.96 12.75 9.83
C ASP A 249 -1.02 11.65 9.34
N LEU A 250 -1.59 10.53 8.88
CA LEU A 250 -0.80 9.41 8.38
C LEU A 250 0.08 9.80 7.17
N GLY A 251 -0.43 10.64 6.28
CA GLY A 251 0.30 11.07 5.09
C GLY A 251 1.44 12.00 5.46
N GLY A 252 1.13 13.07 6.18
CA GLY A 252 2.10 14.08 6.61
C GLY A 252 3.18 13.51 7.54
N ILE A 253 2.81 12.68 8.53
CA ILE A 253 3.82 12.14 9.47
C ILE A 253 4.76 11.12 8.80
N ALA A 254 4.28 10.42 7.77
CA ALA A 254 5.11 9.50 6.99
C ALA A 254 6.07 10.26 6.06
N ASP A 255 5.60 11.38 5.49
CA ASP A 255 6.44 12.27 4.70
C ASP A 255 7.52 12.95 5.55
N GLU A 256 7.16 13.44 6.73
CA GLU A 256 8.07 13.99 7.73
C GLU A 256 9.15 12.98 8.15
N LEU A 257 8.78 11.70 8.38
CA LEU A 257 9.76 10.65 8.68
C LEU A 257 10.73 10.44 7.50
N LYS A 258 10.23 10.52 6.26
CA LYS A 258 11.07 10.48 5.06
C LYS A 258 12.03 11.67 5.04
N ASN A 259 11.58 12.90 5.29
CA ASN A 259 12.46 14.07 5.33
C ASN A 259 13.60 13.90 6.35
N ARG A 260 13.28 13.36 7.54
CA ARG A 260 14.29 13.04 8.57
C ARG A 260 15.26 11.95 8.15
N ILE A 261 14.82 10.92 7.43
CA ILE A 261 15.70 9.88 6.87
C ILE A 261 16.68 10.47 5.85
N TYR A 262 16.21 11.40 5.02
CA TYR A 262 17.06 12.12 4.05
C TYR A 262 17.92 13.22 4.68
N GLY A 263 17.62 13.61 5.91
CA GLY A 263 18.36 14.63 6.66
C GLY A 263 18.00 16.07 6.30
N VAL A 264 16.84 16.27 5.67
CA VAL A 264 16.33 17.58 5.24
C VAL A 264 15.89 18.42 6.44
N GLU A 265 15.19 17.81 7.40
CA GLU A 265 14.57 18.49 8.56
C GLU A 265 15.18 18.03 9.91
N GLY A 266 16.51 17.96 10.00
CA GLY A 266 17.19 17.86 11.31
C GLY A 266 18.06 16.63 11.53
N LEU A 267 19.07 16.45 10.69
CA LEU A 267 20.24 15.64 11.05
C LEU A 267 21.57 16.38 10.86
N ASP A 268 21.54 17.64 10.42
CA ASP A 268 22.72 18.50 10.37
C ASP A 268 22.60 19.62 11.42
N PRO A 269 23.31 19.56 12.56
CA PRO A 269 23.36 20.65 13.53
C PRO A 269 24.07 21.91 13.00
N PHE A 270 24.63 21.86 11.78
CA PHE A 270 25.36 22.96 11.15
C PHE A 270 24.68 23.55 9.91
N ARG A 271 23.59 22.93 9.40
CA ARG A 271 22.76 23.54 8.35
C ARG A 271 21.74 24.46 9.01
N ALA A 272 21.84 25.76 8.72
CA ALA A 272 20.79 26.69 9.11
C ALA A 272 19.48 26.24 8.44
N PRO A 273 18.34 26.20 9.16
CA PRO A 273 17.06 26.06 8.50
C PRO A 273 16.97 27.16 7.44
N GLU A 274 16.72 26.78 6.19
CA GLU A 274 16.40 27.76 5.17
C GLU A 274 15.14 28.48 5.65
N SER A 275 15.25 29.79 5.88
CA SER A 275 14.12 30.61 6.29
C SER A 275 13.03 30.42 5.23
N PRO A 276 11.82 29.97 5.60
CA PRO A 276 10.70 29.97 4.68
C PRO A 276 10.56 31.38 4.12
N GLU A 277 10.24 31.51 2.82
CA GLU A 277 9.78 32.79 2.29
C GLU A 277 8.63 33.28 3.19
N GLU A 278 8.83 34.42 3.88
CA GLU A 278 8.02 34.86 5.03
C GLU A 278 6.51 35.05 4.73
N ASP A 279 6.09 34.94 3.47
CA ASP A 279 4.73 35.24 3.00
C ASP A 279 3.96 34.04 2.40
N ALA A 280 4.53 32.83 2.34
CA ALA A 280 3.85 31.66 1.78
C ALA A 280 3.21 30.78 2.86
N PHE A 281 1.88 30.69 2.87
CA PHE A 281 1.17 29.69 3.67
C PHE A 281 1.58 28.28 3.21
N GLN A 282 2.37 27.58 4.02
CA GLN A 282 2.78 26.18 3.81
C GLN A 282 1.97 25.25 4.73
N PRO A 283 1.01 24.49 4.16
CA PRO A 283 0.20 23.52 4.90
C PRO A 283 1.03 22.53 5.72
N GLY A 284 0.94 22.66 7.04
CA GLY A 284 1.56 21.80 8.03
C GLY A 284 3.05 21.97 8.22
N ALA A 285 3.58 23.18 7.98
CA ALA A 285 4.91 23.61 8.42
C ALA A 285 5.17 23.36 9.92
N GLY A 286 4.12 23.32 10.75
CA GLY A 286 4.23 22.96 12.17
C GLY A 286 4.76 21.54 12.45
N ARG A 287 4.84 20.66 11.45
CA ARG A 287 5.40 19.30 11.59
C ARG A 287 6.90 19.31 11.87
N GLU A 288 7.62 20.29 11.34
CA GLU A 288 9.06 20.47 11.56
C GLU A 288 9.39 20.67 13.05
N GLN A 289 8.46 21.25 13.80
CA GLN A 289 8.62 21.50 15.24
C GLN A 289 8.57 20.20 16.07
N LEU A 290 8.15 19.07 15.49
CA LEU A 290 8.06 17.80 16.19
C LEU A 290 9.45 17.18 16.40
N SER A 291 9.66 16.50 17.52
CA SER A 291 10.96 15.89 17.81
C SER A 291 11.22 14.61 16.98
N THR A 292 12.50 14.39 16.65
CA THR A 292 13.14 13.09 16.30
C THR A 292 12.25 11.86 16.52
N MET A 293 12.19 11.57 17.80
CA MET A 293 11.61 10.36 18.37
C MET A 293 10.09 10.37 18.32
N PHE A 294 9.45 11.54 18.37
CA PHE A 294 8.01 11.62 18.29
C PHE A 294 7.49 11.21 16.91
N VAL A 295 8.12 11.70 15.84
CA VAL A 295 7.75 11.33 14.46
C VAL A 295 7.98 9.84 14.20
N VAL A 296 9.12 9.32 14.65
CA VAL A 296 9.42 7.88 14.56
C VAL A 296 8.38 7.07 15.33
N ALA A 297 8.07 7.45 16.58
CA ALA A 297 7.09 6.77 17.41
C ALA A 297 5.68 6.83 16.81
N ALA A 298 5.27 7.97 16.24
CA ALA A 298 3.97 8.13 15.59
C ALA A 298 3.82 7.21 14.37
N ASN A 299 4.86 7.09 13.53
CA ASN A 299 4.85 6.15 12.40
C ASN A 299 4.77 4.69 12.86
N PHE A 300 5.55 4.31 13.88
CA PHE A 300 5.45 2.97 14.46
C PHE A 300 4.07 2.72 15.09
N ALA A 301 3.47 3.72 15.72
CA ALA A 301 2.13 3.64 16.30
C ALA A 301 1.08 3.40 15.21
N TRP A 302 1.19 4.03 14.04
CA TRP A 302 0.30 3.76 12.90
C TRP A 302 0.38 2.31 12.40
N VAL A 303 1.60 1.78 12.26
CA VAL A 303 1.81 0.38 11.86
C VAL A 303 1.26 -0.59 12.92
N ALA A 304 1.53 -0.32 14.20
CA ALA A 304 1.07 -1.15 15.31
C ALA A 304 -0.46 -1.11 15.48
N LEU A 305 -1.06 0.08 15.39
CA LEU A 305 -2.50 0.28 15.48
C LEU A 305 -3.22 -0.42 14.31
N GLY A 306 -2.73 -0.24 13.08
CA GLY A 306 -3.27 -0.92 11.92
C GLY A 306 -3.21 -2.44 12.07
N SER A 307 -2.07 -2.96 12.56
CA SER A 307 -1.89 -4.39 12.84
C SER A 307 -2.86 -4.90 13.89
N ALA A 308 -3.03 -4.15 14.98
CA ALA A 308 -3.94 -4.49 16.07
C ALA A 308 -5.40 -4.52 15.61
N VAL A 309 -5.83 -3.54 14.80
CA VAL A 309 -7.20 -3.46 14.27
C VAL A 309 -7.50 -4.65 13.36
N VAL A 310 -6.60 -4.95 12.41
CA VAL A 310 -6.77 -6.09 11.49
C VAL A 310 -6.81 -7.40 12.27
N TRP A 311 -5.89 -7.59 13.22
CA TRP A 311 -5.83 -8.79 14.06
C TRP A 311 -7.09 -8.96 14.90
N TRP A 312 -7.52 -7.90 15.60
CA TRP A 312 -8.71 -7.90 16.44
C TRP A 312 -9.96 -8.29 15.64
N ARG A 313 -10.12 -7.70 14.45
CA ARG A 313 -11.26 -7.98 13.58
C ARG A 313 -11.29 -9.44 13.13
N TYR A 314 -10.18 -9.95 12.64
CA TYR A 314 -10.10 -11.33 12.13
C TYR A 314 -10.15 -12.39 13.23
N ARG A 315 -9.76 -12.07 14.47
CA ARG A 315 -9.96 -12.97 15.63
C ARG A 315 -11.43 -13.17 15.96
N ARG A 316 -12.28 -12.18 15.72
CA ARG A 316 -13.72 -12.21 16.03
C ARG A 316 -14.61 -12.76 14.91
N LEU A 317 -14.07 -13.01 13.72
CA LEU A 317 -14.84 -13.60 12.63
C LEU A 317 -15.27 -15.02 13.00
N ALA A 318 -16.60 -15.21 13.10
CA ALA A 318 -17.22 -16.52 13.15
C ALA A 318 -17.16 -17.10 11.73
N LEU A 319 -16.46 -18.24 11.58
CA LEU A 319 -16.50 -18.99 10.34
C LEU A 319 -17.72 -19.90 10.45
N SER A 320 -18.69 -19.75 9.54
CA SER A 320 -19.79 -20.71 9.41
C SER A 320 -19.14 -22.08 9.18
N ARG A 321 -19.31 -22.99 10.14
CA ARG A 321 -18.92 -24.39 10.01
C ARG A 321 -19.94 -25.13 9.15
#